data_AF-A0A9W4I1U9-F1
#
_entry.id   AF-A0A9W4I1U9-F1
#
_cell.length_a   1.000
_cell.length_b   1.000
_cell.length_c   1.000
_cell.angle_alpha   90.00
_cell.angle_beta   90.00
_cell.angle_gamma   90.00
#
_symmetry.space_group_name_H-M   'P 1'
#
loop_
_entity.id
_entity.type
_entity.pdbx_description
1 polymer ?
#
loop_
_entity_poly.entity_id
_entity_poly.type
_entity_poly.pdbx_seq_one_letter_code
_entity_poly.pdbx_strand_id
1 'polypeptide(L)'
;MALSDIPYLTNPTHSFSIHSFVPSDQPALPLDIPPCRVTPHRFHFPSAEQPLRIQIEGPLLALQRLLPGVSWHVPQSFPLPGGPKLAALAFQAIYGRNVRPNVAGDMVVRDEYKGWLVEARPKEMIDYYGVTFDHLVPTDDTNPEVLQINIVEIEDDEGVYANKHKPFEIDPMEYIGKKVLAVPRCCQNRKGTTDRVRVNDAVNARDGR
;
A
#
# COMPACT_ATOMS: atom_id res chain seq x y z
N MET A 1 -6.41 25.02 -5.19
CA MET A 1 -7.16 23.81 -4.80
C MET A 1 -7.64 24.05 -3.38
N ALA A 2 -8.94 23.93 -3.13
CA ALA A 2 -9.49 24.10 -1.79
C ALA A 2 -9.31 22.79 -1.01
N LEU A 3 -9.28 22.86 0.33
CA LEU A 3 -9.18 21.71 1.24
C LEU A 3 -10.20 20.58 0.95
N SER A 4 -11.33 20.92 0.32
CA SER A 4 -12.37 20.00 -0.13
C SER A 4 -11.98 19.09 -1.30
N ASP A 5 -10.86 19.38 -1.97
CA ASP A 5 -10.45 18.70 -3.22
C ASP A 5 -9.33 17.67 -2.99
N ILE A 6 -8.85 17.51 -1.73
CA ILE A 6 -7.89 16.46 -1.36
C ILE A 6 -8.68 15.20 -0.96
N PRO A 7 -8.67 14.13 -1.77
CA PRO A 7 -9.67 13.06 -1.73
C PRO A 7 -9.57 12.09 -0.53
N TYR A 8 -8.76 12.39 0.49
CA TYR A 8 -8.61 11.61 1.72
C TYR A 8 -8.75 12.44 3.01
N LEU A 9 -9.04 13.74 2.90
CA LEU A 9 -9.35 14.60 4.03
C LEU A 9 -10.85 14.93 4.01
N THR A 10 -11.71 13.93 4.21
CA THR A 10 -13.14 14.19 4.49
C THR A 10 -13.32 15.07 5.72
N ASN A 11 -12.31 15.12 6.60
CA ASN A 11 -12.28 16.04 7.72
C ASN A 11 -10.82 16.30 8.18
N PRO A 12 -10.20 17.45 7.84
CA PRO A 12 -8.84 17.75 8.27
C PRO A 12 -8.69 17.76 9.80
N THR A 13 -9.73 18.15 10.55
CA THR A 13 -9.78 18.02 12.01
C THR A 13 -9.81 16.57 12.52
N HIS A 14 -10.25 15.60 11.70
CA HIS A 14 -10.24 14.16 12.03
C HIS A 14 -8.83 13.58 11.92
N SER A 15 -8.08 13.93 10.86
CA SER A 15 -6.67 13.56 10.72
C SER A 15 -5.79 14.10 11.85
N PHE A 16 -6.06 15.30 12.36
CA PHE A 16 -5.28 15.84 13.49
C PHE A 16 -5.57 15.15 14.84
N SER A 17 -6.77 14.61 15.03
CA SER A 17 -7.23 14.09 16.33
C SER A 17 -7.14 12.56 16.46
N ILE A 18 -7.12 11.82 15.34
CA ILE A 18 -7.13 10.35 15.33
C ILE A 18 -5.73 9.74 15.17
N HIS A 19 -4.80 10.46 14.54
CA HIS A 19 -3.49 9.89 14.26
C HIS A 19 -2.57 9.97 15.48
N SER A 20 -2.73 9.01 16.40
CA SER A 20 -1.59 8.58 17.19
C SER A 20 -0.64 7.84 16.26
N PHE A 21 0.38 8.53 15.74
CA PHE A 21 1.49 7.92 14.97
C PHE A 21 2.40 7.03 15.84
N VAL A 22 2.03 6.87 17.11
CA VAL A 22 2.67 6.03 18.09
C VAL A 22 2.15 4.60 17.91
N PRO A 23 3.01 3.59 18.10
CA PRO A 23 2.58 2.21 18.18
C PRO A 23 1.38 2.00 19.13
N SER A 24 0.49 1.10 18.74
CA SER A 24 -0.69 0.67 19.47
C SER A 24 -0.53 -0.78 19.91
N ASP A 25 -1.10 -1.12 21.07
CA ASP A 25 -1.19 -2.50 21.58
C ASP A 25 -2.37 -3.29 20.99
N GLN A 26 -3.13 -2.67 20.07
CA GLN A 26 -4.20 -3.37 19.36
C GLN A 26 -3.64 -4.52 18.52
N PRO A 27 -4.38 -5.65 18.41
CA PRO A 27 -3.97 -6.74 17.54
C PRO A 27 -3.93 -6.28 16.08
N ALA A 28 -2.93 -6.76 15.33
CA ALA A 28 -2.85 -6.52 13.90
C ALA A 28 -4.02 -7.21 13.17
N LEU A 29 -4.69 -6.48 12.29
CA LEU A 29 -5.66 -7.05 11.36
C LEU A 29 -4.93 -7.70 10.18
N PRO A 30 -5.44 -8.84 9.66
CA PRO A 30 -4.88 -9.45 8.47
C PRO A 30 -5.13 -8.58 7.22
N LEU A 31 -4.19 -8.62 6.28
CA LEU A 31 -4.38 -8.09 4.93
C LEU A 31 -5.18 -9.10 4.10
N ASP A 32 -6.24 -8.62 3.47
CA ASP A 32 -7.06 -9.41 2.57
C ASP A 32 -6.95 -8.88 1.15
N ILE A 33 -6.47 -9.75 0.26
CA ILE A 33 -6.49 -9.53 -1.19
C ILE A 33 -7.48 -10.53 -1.76
N PRO A 34 -8.74 -10.14 -2.06
CA PRO A 34 -9.72 -11.08 -2.55
C PRO A 34 -9.37 -11.56 -3.97
N PRO A 35 -9.85 -12.74 -4.40
CA PRO A 35 -9.84 -13.14 -5.80
C PRO A 35 -10.47 -12.07 -6.70
N CYS A 36 -10.00 -11.99 -7.94
CA CYS A 36 -10.54 -11.02 -8.89
C CYS A 36 -12.04 -11.29 -9.14
N ARG A 37 -12.88 -10.29 -8.89
CA ARG A 37 -14.34 -10.38 -9.10
C ARG A 37 -14.81 -9.97 -10.50
N VAL A 38 -13.90 -9.56 -11.39
CA VAL A 38 -14.21 -9.13 -12.75
C VAL A 38 -13.57 -10.09 -13.75
N THR A 39 -12.39 -9.75 -14.27
CA THR A 39 -11.59 -10.60 -15.12
C THR A 39 -10.16 -10.61 -14.56
N PRO A 40 -9.66 -11.75 -14.09
CA PRO A 40 -8.34 -11.80 -13.46
C PRO A 40 -7.26 -11.39 -14.46
N HIS A 41 -6.56 -10.31 -14.13
CA HIS A 41 -5.31 -10.00 -14.82
C HIS A 41 -4.25 -11.05 -14.44
N ARG A 42 -3.32 -11.34 -15.35
CA ARG A 42 -2.23 -12.32 -15.11
C ARG A 42 -1.38 -12.04 -13.86
N PHE A 43 -1.43 -10.81 -13.34
CA PHE A 43 -0.71 -10.40 -12.13
C PHE A 43 -1.61 -10.20 -10.91
N HIS A 44 -2.89 -10.58 -10.95
CA HIS A 44 -3.76 -10.50 -9.75
C HIS A 44 -3.19 -11.37 -8.62
N PHE A 45 -2.84 -12.61 -8.95
CA PHE A 45 -1.95 -13.46 -8.17
C PHE A 45 -0.88 -14.00 -9.14
N PRO A 46 0.30 -13.35 -9.21
CA PRO A 46 1.38 -13.76 -10.10
C PRO A 46 1.96 -15.11 -9.68
N SER A 47 2.60 -15.80 -10.63
CA SER A 47 3.34 -17.03 -10.34
C SER A 47 4.53 -16.75 -9.40
N ALA A 48 4.83 -17.70 -8.51
CA ALA A 48 5.94 -17.58 -7.55
C ALA A 48 7.32 -17.49 -8.22
N GLU A 49 7.45 -17.89 -9.48
CA GLU A 49 8.71 -17.82 -10.25
C GLU A 49 8.76 -16.63 -11.20
N GLN A 50 7.72 -15.79 -11.23
CA GLN A 50 7.65 -14.68 -12.15
C GLN A 50 8.35 -13.43 -11.57
N PRO A 51 9.38 -12.89 -12.25
CA PRO A 51 9.94 -11.59 -11.89
C PRO A 51 8.87 -10.50 -11.95
N LEU A 52 8.74 -9.72 -10.87
CA LEU A 52 7.73 -8.68 -10.76
C LEU A 52 8.12 -7.62 -9.74
N ARG A 53 7.94 -6.36 -10.10
CA ARG A 53 7.98 -5.25 -9.14
C ARG A 53 6.58 -5.01 -8.59
N ILE A 54 6.46 -4.90 -7.28
CA ILE A 54 5.18 -4.76 -6.59
C ILE A 54 5.20 -3.46 -5.81
N GLN A 55 4.17 -2.64 -5.99
CA GLN A 55 3.90 -1.49 -5.13
C GLN A 55 2.58 -1.73 -4.41
N ILE A 56 2.62 -1.65 -3.08
CA ILE A 56 1.43 -1.63 -2.23
C ILE A 56 1.38 -0.31 -1.46
N GLU A 57 0.24 0.36 -1.48
CA GLU A 57 0.09 1.68 -0.88
C GLU A 57 -1.33 1.92 -0.36
N GLY A 58 -1.47 2.82 0.61
CA GLY A 58 -2.77 3.24 1.10
C GLY A 58 -2.71 4.26 2.24
N PRO A 59 -3.90 4.63 2.75
CA PRO A 59 -4.01 5.55 3.88
C PRO A 59 -3.35 4.97 5.14
N LEU A 60 -2.69 5.83 5.91
CA LEU A 60 -2.00 5.41 7.13
C LEU A 60 -2.95 4.79 8.16
N LEU A 61 -4.21 5.23 8.22
CA LEU A 61 -5.19 4.68 9.14
C LEU A 61 -5.34 3.15 8.95
N ALA A 62 -5.47 2.70 7.71
CA ALA A 62 -5.54 1.28 7.37
C ALA A 62 -4.19 0.57 7.62
N LEU A 63 -3.07 1.24 7.35
CA LEU A 63 -1.73 0.69 7.61
C LEU A 63 -1.45 0.50 9.09
N GLN A 64 -1.98 1.36 9.97
CA GLN A 64 -1.88 1.21 11.42
C GLN A 64 -2.69 0.03 11.93
N ARG A 65 -3.80 -0.33 11.28
CA ARG A 65 -4.52 -1.58 11.59
C ARG A 65 -3.73 -2.82 11.21
N LEU A 66 -3.02 -2.78 10.07
CA LEU A 66 -2.15 -3.87 9.62
C LEU A 66 -0.89 -4.01 10.48
N LEU A 67 -0.30 -2.88 10.88
CA LEU A 67 1.00 -2.80 11.55
C LEU A 67 0.93 -1.88 12.77
N PRO A 68 0.14 -2.24 13.80
CA PRO A 68 -0.08 -1.38 14.98
C PRO A 68 1.20 -1.13 15.78
N GLY A 69 2.15 -2.07 15.76
CA GLY A 69 3.46 -1.93 16.42
C GLY A 69 4.49 -1.07 15.66
N VAL A 70 4.12 -0.40 14.56
CA VAL A 70 5.05 0.38 13.73
C VAL A 70 4.90 1.87 14.02
N SER A 71 6.04 2.54 14.18
CA SER A 71 6.11 4.01 14.22
C SER A 71 6.15 4.56 12.80
N TRP A 72 5.19 5.42 12.48
CA TRP A 72 5.06 6.08 11.18
C TRP A 72 5.57 7.53 11.20
N HIS A 73 6.34 7.90 12.23
CA HIS A 73 6.94 9.23 12.36
C HIS A 73 7.93 9.51 11.23
N VAL A 74 8.05 10.78 10.84
CA VAL A 74 8.98 11.27 9.82
C VAL A 74 9.66 12.54 10.34
N PRO A 75 10.89 12.86 9.89
CA PRO A 75 11.69 12.12 8.90
C PRO A 75 12.40 10.91 9.51
N GLN A 76 12.62 9.86 8.70
CA GLN A 76 13.42 8.68 9.03
C GLN A 76 14.23 8.26 7.80
N SER A 77 15.34 7.57 8.02
CA SER A 77 16.16 6.99 6.95
C SER A 77 15.38 5.95 6.16
N PHE A 78 15.69 5.80 4.87
CA PHE A 78 15.18 4.70 4.07
C PHE A 78 15.86 3.37 4.46
N PRO A 79 15.10 2.25 4.50
CA PRO A 79 13.65 2.21 4.48
C PRO A 79 13.07 2.62 5.85
N LEU A 80 11.89 3.22 5.86
CA LEU A 80 11.09 3.40 7.07
C LEU A 80 10.79 2.03 7.71
N PRO A 81 10.65 1.94 9.05
CA PRO A 81 10.36 0.68 9.73
C PRO A 81 9.11 -0.05 9.23
N GLY A 82 8.14 0.69 8.70
CA GLY A 82 6.92 0.13 8.11
C GLY A 82 7.10 -0.51 6.74
N GLY A 83 8.07 -0.07 5.94
CA GLY A 83 8.27 -0.53 4.56
C GLY A 83 8.53 -2.02 4.45
N PRO A 84 9.61 -2.55 5.07
CA PRO A 84 9.92 -3.97 5.01
C PRO A 84 8.80 -4.85 5.60
N LYS A 85 8.10 -4.36 6.64
CA LYS A 85 6.98 -5.08 7.26
C LYS A 85 5.76 -5.14 6.33
N LEU A 86 5.41 -4.03 5.70
CA LEU A 86 4.31 -3.98 4.74
C LEU A 86 4.62 -4.82 3.49
N ALA A 87 5.86 -4.76 3.00
CA ALA A 87 6.33 -5.58 1.88
C ALA A 87 6.24 -7.08 2.20
N ALA A 88 6.70 -7.51 3.37
CA ALA A 88 6.60 -8.91 3.80
C ALA A 88 5.15 -9.40 3.91
N LEU A 89 4.27 -8.56 4.46
CA LEU A 89 2.85 -8.88 4.64
C LEU A 89 2.10 -8.94 3.29
N ALA A 90 2.39 -8.02 2.36
CA ALA A 90 1.90 -8.10 0.98
C ALA A 90 2.45 -9.33 0.25
N PHE A 91 3.74 -9.63 0.38
CA PHE A 91 4.37 -10.80 -0.22
C PHE A 91 3.71 -12.10 0.25
N GLN A 92 3.45 -12.24 1.55
CA GLN A 92 2.76 -13.40 2.10
C GLN A 92 1.34 -13.53 1.56
N ALA A 93 0.59 -12.43 1.45
CA ALA A 93 -0.76 -12.43 0.91
C ALA A 93 -0.80 -12.79 -0.59
N ILE A 94 0.21 -12.36 -1.36
CA ILE A 94 0.28 -12.61 -2.81
C ILE A 94 0.73 -14.03 -3.13
N TYR A 95 1.78 -14.52 -2.45
CA TYR A 95 2.44 -15.78 -2.78
C TYR A 95 2.10 -16.94 -1.84
N GLY A 96 1.33 -16.69 -0.77
CA GLY A 96 0.93 -17.71 0.19
C GLY A 96 2.09 -18.30 1.00
N ARG A 97 3.24 -17.62 1.05
CA ARG A 97 4.45 -18.08 1.75
C ARG A 97 5.27 -16.92 2.29
N ASN A 98 6.14 -17.24 3.24
CA ASN A 98 7.13 -16.29 3.74
C ASN A 98 8.27 -16.07 2.73
N VAL A 99 8.96 -14.94 2.91
CA VAL A 99 10.19 -14.59 2.21
C VAL A 99 11.28 -15.61 2.52
N ARG A 100 12.03 -16.05 1.50
CA ARG A 100 13.13 -17.01 1.61
C ARG A 100 14.46 -16.26 1.60
N PRO A 101 15.13 -16.08 2.75
CA PRO A 101 16.35 -15.28 2.84
C PRO A 101 17.52 -15.86 2.03
N ASN A 102 17.47 -17.14 1.67
CA ASN A 102 18.47 -17.84 0.87
C ASN A 102 18.23 -17.76 -0.65
N VAL A 103 17.15 -17.11 -1.10
CA VAL A 103 16.87 -16.90 -2.52
C VAL A 103 17.12 -15.44 -2.86
N ALA A 104 18.13 -15.20 -3.69
CA ALA A 104 18.46 -13.84 -4.13
C ALA A 104 17.27 -13.22 -4.87
N GLY A 105 16.92 -11.98 -4.52
CA GLY A 105 15.79 -11.26 -5.13
C GLY A 105 14.41 -11.65 -4.59
N ASP A 106 14.30 -12.58 -3.64
CA ASP A 106 13.02 -12.94 -3.01
C ASP A 106 12.63 -11.84 -2.01
N MET A 107 11.84 -10.86 -2.48
CA MET A 107 11.45 -9.63 -1.77
C MET A 107 12.63 -8.70 -1.41
N VAL A 108 12.90 -7.74 -2.30
CA VAL A 108 13.88 -6.65 -2.06
C VAL A 108 13.14 -5.33 -2.01
N VAL A 109 13.21 -4.58 -0.90
CA VAL A 109 12.60 -3.24 -0.83
C VAL A 109 13.33 -2.28 -1.77
N ARG A 110 12.57 -1.64 -2.65
CA ARG A 110 13.04 -0.85 -3.77
C ARG A 110 12.43 0.52 -3.88
N ASP A 111 11.50 0.97 -3.05
CA ASP A 111 11.14 2.40 -2.87
C ASP A 111 10.09 2.60 -1.78
N GLU A 112 9.89 3.85 -1.39
CA GLU A 112 8.82 4.27 -0.49
C GLU A 112 8.14 5.53 -0.98
N TYR A 113 6.81 5.48 -1.12
CA TYR A 113 5.98 6.64 -1.37
C TYR A 113 5.46 7.23 -0.05
N LYS A 114 5.58 8.55 0.11
CA LYS A 114 5.16 9.31 1.30
C LYS A 114 4.19 10.40 0.86
N GLY A 115 2.91 10.25 1.19
CA GLY A 115 1.89 11.29 1.02
C GLY A 115 1.99 12.30 2.15
N TRP A 116 2.64 13.44 1.88
CA TRP A 116 2.89 14.47 2.88
C TRP A 116 1.64 15.32 3.13
N LEU A 117 1.31 15.49 4.41
CA LEU A 117 0.22 16.36 4.86
C LEU A 117 0.74 17.79 5.01
N VAL A 118 0.52 18.63 4.00
CA VAL A 118 1.04 20.01 3.95
C VAL A 118 0.45 20.88 5.05
N GLU A 119 -0.80 20.62 5.41
CA GLU A 119 -1.60 21.30 6.43
C GLU A 119 -1.04 21.11 7.85
N ALA A 120 -0.27 20.05 8.09
CA ALA A 120 0.29 19.74 9.40
C ALA A 120 1.53 20.56 9.77
N ARG A 121 2.01 21.40 8.85
CA ARG A 121 3.20 22.24 9.09
C ARG A 121 2.99 23.15 10.32
N PRO A 122 4.00 23.29 11.19
CA PRO A 122 5.41 22.91 10.97
C PRO A 122 5.74 21.43 11.25
N LYS A 123 4.79 20.61 11.72
CA LYS A 123 5.05 19.19 11.99
C LYS A 123 5.03 18.40 10.69
N GLU A 124 6.15 17.78 10.38
CA GLU A 124 6.25 16.85 9.25
C GLU A 124 5.41 15.60 9.52
N MET A 125 4.38 15.39 8.69
CA MET A 125 3.42 14.30 8.83
C MET A 125 3.09 13.74 7.46
N ILE A 126 2.81 12.44 7.44
CA ILE A 126 2.26 11.74 6.29
C ILE A 126 0.86 11.23 6.65
N ASP A 127 -0.02 11.11 5.68
CA ASP A 127 -1.36 10.50 5.82
C ASP A 127 -1.55 9.29 4.89
N TYR A 128 -0.59 9.08 3.99
CA TYR A 128 -0.57 8.00 3.02
C TYR A 128 0.86 7.47 2.88
N TYR A 129 0.99 6.16 2.75
CA TYR A 129 2.29 5.52 2.59
C TYR A 129 2.21 4.35 1.63
N GLY A 130 3.30 4.13 0.89
CA GLY A 130 3.47 2.97 0.03
C GLY A 130 4.88 2.44 0.07
N VAL A 131 5.02 1.14 -0.16
CA VAL A 131 6.31 0.48 -0.35
C VAL A 131 6.34 -0.19 -1.71
N THR A 132 7.46 -0.04 -2.41
CA THR A 132 7.77 -0.76 -3.63
C THR A 132 8.83 -1.81 -3.30
N PHE A 133 8.64 -3.03 -3.77
CA PHE A 133 9.62 -4.11 -3.63
C PHE A 133 9.66 -4.99 -4.87
N ASP A 134 10.80 -5.62 -5.12
CA ASP A 134 11.01 -6.55 -6.22
C ASP A 134 10.87 -7.99 -5.73
N HIS A 135 10.31 -8.84 -6.59
CA HIS A 135 10.38 -10.29 -6.48
C HIS A 135 11.08 -10.83 -7.72
N LEU A 136 12.26 -11.44 -7.55
CA LEU A 136 13.09 -12.06 -8.60
C LEU A 136 13.44 -11.15 -9.79
N VAL A 137 13.32 -9.83 -9.64
CA VAL A 137 13.70 -8.86 -10.68
C VAL A 137 15.23 -8.78 -10.78
N PRO A 138 15.83 -8.94 -11.98
CA PRO A 138 17.26 -8.73 -12.17
C PRO A 138 17.71 -7.33 -11.74
N THR A 139 18.90 -7.21 -11.13
CA THR A 139 19.38 -5.93 -10.57
C THR A 139 19.64 -4.84 -11.62
N ASP A 140 19.85 -5.25 -12.87
CA ASP A 140 20.07 -4.41 -14.05
C ASP A 140 18.78 -4.04 -14.79
N ASP A 141 17.65 -4.69 -14.48
CA ASP A 141 16.36 -4.35 -15.06
C ASP A 141 15.80 -3.06 -14.43
N THR A 142 15.83 -1.97 -15.19
CA THR A 142 15.31 -0.65 -14.80
C THR A 142 13.83 -0.46 -15.13
N ASN A 143 13.22 -1.39 -15.87
CA ASN A 143 11.84 -1.27 -16.32
C ASN A 143 11.06 -2.60 -16.27
N PRO A 144 11.03 -3.29 -15.11
CA PRO A 144 10.26 -4.53 -14.97
C PRO A 144 8.75 -4.29 -15.13
N GLU A 145 8.00 -5.37 -15.25
CA GLU A 145 6.54 -5.34 -15.09
C GLU A 145 6.17 -4.98 -13.63
N VAL A 146 5.06 -4.27 -13.47
CA VAL A 146 4.63 -3.75 -12.16
C VAL A 146 3.24 -4.26 -11.79
N LEU A 147 3.08 -4.69 -10.54
CA LEU A 147 1.81 -4.91 -9.88
C LEU A 147 1.55 -3.81 -8.84
N GLN A 148 0.55 -2.99 -9.11
CA GLN A 148 0.04 -1.97 -8.18
C GLN A 148 -1.12 -2.54 -7.36
N ILE A 149 -1.04 -2.41 -6.04
CA ILE A 149 -2.06 -2.81 -5.07
C ILE A 149 -2.41 -1.60 -4.20
N ASN A 150 -3.69 -1.26 -4.10
CA ASN A 150 -4.15 -0.19 -3.22
C ASN A 150 -4.88 -0.77 -2.02
N ILE A 151 -4.45 -0.41 -0.83
CA ILE A 151 -5.17 -0.63 0.42
C ILE A 151 -6.33 0.35 0.47
N VAL A 152 -7.49 -0.16 0.86
CA VAL A 152 -8.76 0.56 0.90
C VAL A 152 -9.15 0.77 2.35
N GLU A 153 -9.33 2.03 2.72
CA GLU A 153 -9.93 2.42 3.99
C GLU A 153 -11.45 2.20 3.90
N ILE A 154 -12.04 1.59 4.93
CA ILE A 154 -13.47 1.21 5.02
C ILE A 154 -14.06 1.67 6.36
N GLU A 155 -13.26 1.75 7.42
CA GLU A 155 -13.77 1.98 8.78
C GLU A 155 -14.24 3.42 9.01
N ASP A 156 -13.67 4.41 8.32
CA ASP A 156 -13.99 5.82 8.56
C ASP A 156 -15.36 6.22 8.03
N ASP A 157 -15.76 5.65 6.88
CA ASP A 157 -17.00 6.02 6.17
C ASP A 157 -17.93 4.83 5.88
N GLU A 158 -17.74 3.71 6.57
CA GLU A 158 -18.47 2.46 6.36
C GLU A 158 -18.43 2.02 4.87
N GLY A 159 -17.28 2.21 4.22
CA GLY A 159 -17.03 1.78 2.84
C GLY A 159 -17.80 2.56 1.78
N VAL A 160 -18.39 3.73 2.10
CA VAL A 160 -19.13 4.56 1.14
C VAL A 160 -18.24 4.98 -0.04
N TYR A 161 -17.04 5.47 0.23
CA TYR A 161 -16.07 5.85 -0.81
C TYR A 161 -15.60 4.64 -1.61
N ALA A 162 -15.32 3.54 -0.92
CA ALA A 162 -14.86 2.31 -1.55
C ALA A 162 -15.90 1.80 -2.56
N ASN A 163 -17.16 1.68 -2.16
CA ASN A 163 -18.27 1.24 -3.00
C ASN A 163 -18.55 2.18 -4.17
N LYS A 164 -18.34 3.49 -4.01
CA LYS A 164 -18.48 4.47 -5.10
C LYS A 164 -17.43 4.30 -6.21
N HIS A 165 -16.23 3.82 -5.87
CA HIS A 165 -15.06 3.86 -6.77
C HIS A 165 -14.50 2.49 -7.15
N LYS A 166 -15.17 1.40 -6.78
CA LYS A 166 -14.79 0.02 -7.12
C LYS A 166 -15.83 -0.64 -8.02
N PRO A 167 -15.43 -1.66 -8.81
CA PRO A 167 -16.34 -2.33 -9.74
C PRO A 167 -17.19 -3.42 -9.06
N PHE A 168 -17.11 -3.57 -7.73
CA PHE A 168 -17.85 -4.56 -6.96
C PHE A 168 -18.25 -3.99 -5.61
N GLU A 169 -19.32 -4.54 -5.06
CA GLU A 169 -19.82 -4.21 -3.74
C GLU A 169 -18.91 -4.79 -2.64
N ILE A 170 -18.59 -3.94 -1.68
CA ILE A 170 -17.80 -4.22 -0.48
C ILE A 170 -18.76 -4.13 0.69
N ASP A 171 -18.98 -5.26 1.38
CA ASP A 171 -19.73 -5.30 2.62
C ASP A 171 -18.85 -4.80 3.78
N PRO A 172 -19.14 -3.63 4.38
CA PRO A 172 -18.33 -3.08 5.46
C PRO A 172 -18.26 -4.03 6.67
N MET A 173 -19.31 -4.82 6.92
CA MET A 173 -19.36 -5.77 8.03
C MET A 173 -18.36 -6.92 7.88
N GLU A 174 -17.86 -7.17 6.67
CA GLU A 174 -16.82 -8.16 6.40
C GLU A 174 -15.41 -7.66 6.81
N TYR A 175 -15.20 -6.34 6.83
CA TYR A 175 -13.86 -5.73 7.00
C TYR A 175 -13.69 -4.99 8.32
N ILE A 176 -14.68 -4.21 8.76
CA ILE A 176 -14.55 -3.36 9.96
C ILE A 176 -14.13 -4.20 11.18
N GLY A 177 -12.98 -3.85 11.77
CA GLY A 177 -12.40 -4.53 12.92
C GLY A 177 -11.96 -5.98 12.69
N LYS A 178 -12.00 -6.48 11.45
CA LYS A 178 -11.75 -7.89 11.09
C LYS A 178 -10.56 -8.09 10.17
N LYS A 179 -10.44 -7.29 9.11
CA LYS A 179 -9.41 -7.42 8.07
C LYS A 179 -9.32 -6.15 7.23
N VAL A 180 -8.15 -5.87 6.68
CA VAL A 180 -7.94 -4.70 5.81
C VAL A 180 -7.98 -5.11 4.35
N LEU A 181 -8.83 -4.47 3.56
CA LEU A 181 -8.96 -4.73 2.13
C LEU A 181 -7.80 -4.12 1.35
N ALA A 182 -7.20 -4.92 0.46
CA ALA A 182 -6.28 -4.43 -0.56
C ALA A 182 -6.63 -5.00 -1.93
N VAL A 183 -6.60 -4.15 -2.94
CA VAL A 183 -7.06 -4.51 -4.29
C VAL A 183 -6.00 -4.23 -5.35
N PRO A 184 -5.61 -5.25 -6.13
CA PRO A 184 -4.82 -5.05 -7.34
C PRO A 184 -5.54 -4.13 -8.32
N ARG A 185 -4.79 -3.51 -9.22
CA ARG A 185 -5.35 -2.56 -10.19
C ARG A 185 -6.48 -3.12 -11.06
N CYS A 186 -6.45 -4.41 -11.40
CA CYS A 186 -7.50 -5.05 -12.17
C CYS A 186 -8.87 -5.12 -11.44
N CYS A 187 -8.88 -4.86 -10.13
CA CYS A 187 -10.07 -4.76 -9.29
C CYS A 187 -10.46 -3.31 -8.98
N GLN A 188 -9.96 -2.34 -9.76
CA GLN A 188 -10.26 -0.92 -9.59
C GLN A 188 -10.84 -0.33 -10.86
N ASN A 189 -11.69 0.70 -10.73
CA ASN A 189 -12.22 1.43 -11.89
C ASN A 189 -11.11 2.18 -12.67
N ARG A 190 -10.03 2.55 -12.00
CA ARG A 190 -8.85 3.18 -12.63
C ARG A 190 -7.99 2.11 -13.30
N LYS A 191 -7.70 2.30 -14.59
CA LYS A 191 -6.95 1.34 -15.41
C LYS A 191 -5.44 1.25 -15.11
N GLY A 192 -4.86 2.25 -14.45
CA GLY A 192 -3.45 2.21 -14.05
C GLY A 192 -2.43 2.25 -15.18
N THR A 193 -2.76 2.84 -16.32
CA THR A 193 -1.91 2.87 -17.52
C THR A 193 -0.53 3.51 -17.30
N THR A 194 -0.39 4.35 -16.28
CA THR A 194 0.86 5.01 -15.91
C THR A 194 1.59 4.36 -14.73
N ASP A 195 1.02 3.33 -14.11
CA ASP A 195 1.56 2.76 -12.87
C ASP A 195 2.97 2.19 -13.09
N ARG A 196 3.18 1.43 -14.17
CA ARG A 196 4.49 0.84 -14.49
C ARG A 196 5.58 1.92 -14.62
N VAL A 197 5.32 2.96 -15.40
CA VAL A 197 6.26 4.06 -15.62
C VAL A 197 6.53 4.79 -14.29
N ARG A 198 5.47 5.24 -13.61
CA ARG A 198 5.58 5.97 -12.34
C ARG A 198 6.38 5.21 -11.28
N VAL A 199 6.11 3.91 -11.12
CA VAL A 199 6.79 3.08 -10.13
C VAL A 199 8.25 2.86 -10.51
N ASN A 200 8.54 2.52 -11.77
CA ASN A 200 9.91 2.31 -12.21
C ASN A 200 10.75 3.59 -12.14
N ASP A 201 10.19 4.73 -12.53
CA ASP A 201 10.86 6.03 -12.45
C ASP A 201 11.22 6.40 -11.00
N ALA A 202 10.31 6.15 -10.04
CA ALA A 202 10.58 6.40 -8.62
C ALA A 202 11.73 5.53 -8.09
N VAL A 203 11.77 4.25 -8.46
CA VAL A 203 12.89 3.36 -8.11
C VAL A 203 14.19 3.83 -8.73
N ASN A 204 14.19 4.16 -10.03
CA ASN A 204 15.39 4.62 -10.74
C ASN A 204 15.92 5.93 -10.15
N ALA A 205 15.04 6.87 -9.82
CA ALA A 205 15.42 8.13 -9.19
C ALA A 205 16.13 7.93 -7.84
N ARG A 206 15.64 7.02 -6.98
CA ARG A 206 16.32 6.70 -5.71
C ARG A 206 17.65 5.97 -5.94
N ASP A 207 17.69 5.08 -6.91
CA ASP A 207 18.90 4.31 -7.24
C ASP A 207 19.95 5.15 -8.01
N GLY A 208 19.63 6.41 -8.36
CA GLY A 208 20.51 7.33 -9.07
C GLY A 208 20.72 6.97 -10.56
N ARG A 209 19.70 6.38 -11.19
CA ARG A 209 19.72 5.93 -12.59
C ARG A 209 18.88 6.82 -13.50
#